data_AF-A0A965W4U6-F1
#
_entry.id   AF-A0A965W4U6-F1
#
_cell.length_a   1.000
_cell.length_b   1.000
_cell.length_c   1.000
_cell.angle_alpha   90.00
_cell.angle_beta   90.00
_cell.angle_gamma   90.00
#
_symmetry.space_group_name_H-M   'P 1'
#
loop_
_entity.id
_entity.type
_entity.pdbx_description
1 polymer ?
#
loop_
_entity_poly.entity_id
_entity_poly.type
_entity_poly.pdbx_seq_one_letter_code
_entity_poly.pdbx_strand_id
1 'polypeptide(L)'
;MDLSGFDAQSARDVSLWAMVAGVVGVLLVLKFVSSLVTKLLLLAVFGAVIYFGFDQRDALSTCIGQITAKVQAGDSSDVTCSFFGRDVTVNIPENLPQVGG
;
A
#
# COMPACT_ATOMS: atom_id res chain seq x y z
N MET A 1 44.34 -45.85 -26.27
CA MET A 1 43.03 -45.58 -25.67
C MET A 1 42.87 -44.07 -25.65
N ASP A 2 41.98 -43.53 -26.48
CA ASP A 2 41.80 -42.12 -26.80
C ASP A 2 41.40 -41.25 -25.60
N LEU A 3 42.39 -40.68 -24.91
CA LEU A 3 42.15 -39.71 -23.83
C LEU A 3 41.72 -38.34 -24.36
N SER A 4 42.18 -37.94 -25.56
CA SER A 4 41.85 -36.64 -26.18
C SER A 4 40.42 -36.56 -26.72
N GLY A 5 39.86 -37.69 -27.17
CA GLY A 5 38.47 -37.75 -27.64
C GLY A 5 37.45 -37.71 -26.49
N PHE A 6 37.76 -38.34 -25.36
CA PHE A 6 36.92 -38.29 -24.15
C PHE A 6 36.91 -36.89 -23.52
N ASP A 7 38.05 -36.20 -23.48
CA ASP A 7 38.14 -34.84 -22.90
C ASP A 7 37.39 -33.81 -23.76
N ALA A 8 37.55 -33.86 -25.08
CA ALA A 8 36.83 -32.97 -26.00
C ALA A 8 35.31 -33.20 -26.00
N GLN A 9 34.86 -34.46 -25.88
CA GLN A 9 33.45 -34.79 -25.77
C GLN A 9 32.88 -34.38 -24.41
N SER A 10 33.62 -34.64 -23.32
CA SER A 10 33.26 -34.24 -21.96
C SER A 10 33.19 -32.71 -21.81
N ALA A 11 34.16 -31.98 -22.36
CA ALA A 11 34.18 -30.52 -22.33
C ALA A 11 32.99 -29.90 -23.08
N ARG A 12 32.60 -30.48 -24.22
CA ARG A 12 31.40 -30.03 -24.95
C ARG A 12 30.12 -30.28 -24.15
N ASP A 13 30.00 -31.47 -23.55
CA ASP A 13 28.80 -31.83 -22.79
C ASP A 13 28.67 -30.95 -21.53
N VAL A 14 29.78 -30.71 -20.81
CA VAL A 14 29.84 -29.76 -19.69
C VAL A 14 29.46 -28.34 -20.13
N SER A 15 29.93 -27.88 -21.29
CA SER A 15 29.59 -26.54 -21.78
C SER A 15 28.10 -26.38 -22.13
N LEU A 16 27.48 -27.43 -22.66
CA LEU A 16 26.04 -27.48 -22.94
C LEU A 16 25.23 -27.49 -21.65
N TRP A 17 25.63 -28.31 -20.67
CA TRP A 17 25.01 -28.34 -19.35
C TRP A 17 25.15 -27.01 -18.61
N ALA A 18 26.29 -26.33 -18.73
CA ALA A 18 26.51 -25.02 -18.14
C ALA A 18 25.59 -23.95 -18.75
N MET A 19 25.40 -23.95 -20.08
CA MET A 19 24.43 -23.04 -20.71
C MET A 19 23.00 -23.31 -20.24
N VAL A 20 22.59 -24.58 -20.23
CA VAL A 20 21.24 -24.97 -19.78
C VAL A 20 21.02 -24.58 -18.32
N ALA A 21 21.98 -24.89 -17.43
CA ALA A 21 21.92 -24.52 -16.03
C ALA A 21 21.87 -23.00 -15.83
N GLY A 22 22.63 -22.24 -16.63
CA GLY A 22 22.60 -20.78 -16.61
C GLY A 22 21.22 -20.22 -16.97
N VAL A 23 20.61 -20.71 -18.06
CA VAL A 23 19.27 -20.27 -18.47
C VAL A 23 18.22 -20.64 -17.42
N VAL A 24 18.24 -21.87 -16.90
CA VAL A 24 17.31 -22.31 -15.85
C VAL A 24 17.49 -21.48 -14.57
N GLY A 25 18.74 -21.17 -14.20
CA GLY A 25 19.06 -20.33 -13.05
C GLY A 25 18.47 -18.93 -13.18
N VAL A 26 18.65 -18.27 -14.34
CA VAL A 26 18.06 -16.96 -14.61
C VAL A 26 16.53 -17.00 -14.58
N LEU A 27 15.92 -18.01 -15.19
CA LEU A 27 14.45 -18.17 -15.17
C LEU A 27 13.90 -18.37 -13.76
N LEU A 28 14.60 -19.12 -12.91
CA LEU A 28 14.23 -19.27 -11.50
C LEU A 28 14.28 -17.93 -10.78
N VAL A 29 15.40 -17.20 -10.88
CA VAL A 29 15.53 -15.87 -10.25
C VAL A 29 14.41 -14.93 -10.70
N LEU A 30 14.16 -14.83 -12.02
CA LEU A 30 13.12 -13.95 -12.56
C LEU A 30 11.70 -14.35 -12.11
N LYS A 31 11.43 -15.66 -11.95
CA LYS A 31 10.16 -16.16 -11.43
C LYS A 31 9.94 -15.78 -9.97
N PHE A 32 10.99 -15.84 -9.15
CA PHE A 32 10.91 -15.42 -7.75
C PHE A 32 10.79 -13.90 -7.61
N VAL A 33 11.55 -13.13 -8.39
CA VAL A 33 11.47 -11.66 -8.39
C VAL A 33 10.06 -11.20 -8.74
N SER A 34 9.46 -11.73 -9.81
CA SER A 34 8.10 -11.32 -10.22
C SER A 34 7.04 -11.66 -9.17
N SER A 35 7.19 -12.81 -8.49
CA SER A 35 6.30 -13.24 -7.40
C SER A 35 6.47 -12.35 -6.16
N LEU A 36 7.71 -12.01 -5.80
CA LEU A 36 8.01 -11.12 -4.68
C LEU A 36 7.52 -9.71 -4.94
N VAL A 37 7.74 -9.16 -6.13
CA VAL A 37 7.26 -7.83 -6.51
C VAL A 37 5.74 -7.75 -6.40
N THR A 38 5.02 -8.76 -6.88
CA THR A 38 3.55 -8.81 -6.76
C THR A 38 3.09 -8.78 -5.29
N LYS A 39 3.74 -9.57 -4.42
CA LYS A 39 3.42 -9.61 -2.99
C LYS A 39 3.71 -8.28 -2.29
N LEU A 40 4.84 -7.65 -2.63
CA LEU A 40 5.22 -6.35 -2.08
C LEU A 40 4.27 -5.25 -2.56
N LEU A 41 3.85 -5.27 -3.82
CA LEU A 41 2.84 -4.34 -4.33
C LEU A 41 1.51 -4.50 -3.61
N LEU A 42 1.03 -5.73 -3.41
CA LEU A 42 -0.17 -6.00 -2.64
C LEU A 42 -0.06 -5.45 -1.21
N LEU A 43 1.05 -5.72 -0.52
CA LEU A 43 1.30 -5.17 0.81
C LEU A 43 1.32 -3.64 0.82
N ALA A 44 1.95 -3.02 -0.17
CA ALA A 44 2.00 -1.57 -0.30
C ALA A 44 0.61 -0.96 -0.53
N VAL A 45 -0.21 -1.58 -1.39
CA VAL A 45 -1.59 -1.13 -1.63
C VAL A 45 -2.43 -1.26 -0.36
N PHE A 46 -2.40 -2.41 0.32
CA PHE A 46 -3.13 -2.56 1.58
C PHE A 46 -2.61 -1.61 2.66
N GLY A 47 -1.29 -1.41 2.76
CA GLY A 47 -0.68 -0.44 3.66
C GLY A 47 -1.14 0.99 3.37
N ALA A 48 -1.21 1.38 2.11
CA ALA A 48 -1.71 2.69 1.69
C ALA A 48 -3.20 2.87 2.04
N VAL A 49 -4.03 1.85 1.80
CA VAL A 49 -5.46 1.88 2.17
C VAL A 49 -5.64 2.03 3.69
N ILE A 50 -4.87 1.28 4.49
CA ILE A 50 -4.90 1.38 5.94
C ILE A 50 -4.47 2.77 6.39
N TYR A 51 -3.33 3.26 5.88
CA TYR A 51 -2.81 4.60 6.21
C TYR A 51 -3.82 5.70 5.87
N PHE A 52 -4.40 5.65 4.67
CA PHE A 52 -5.41 6.61 4.23
C PHE A 52 -6.71 6.50 5.06
N GLY A 53 -7.06 5.30 5.54
CA GLY A 53 -8.16 5.11 6.47
C GLY A 53 -7.92 5.73 7.85
N PHE A 54 -6.68 5.65 8.37
CA PHE A 54 -6.31 6.30 9.64
C PHE A 54 -6.29 7.83 9.52
N ASP A 55 -5.73 8.37 8.44
CA ASP A 55 -5.70 9.82 8.19
C ASP A 55 -7.13 10.41 8.13
N GLN A 56 -8.05 9.71 7.45
CA GLN A 56 -9.47 10.08 7.45
C GLN A 56 -10.12 10.03 8.84
N ARG A 57 -9.74 9.07 9.68
CA ARG A 57 -10.28 8.95 11.05
C ARG A 57 -9.82 10.11 11.93
N ASP A 58 -8.57 10.55 11.77
CA ASP A 58 -8.03 11.68 12.53
C ASP A 58 -8.65 13.01 12.08
N ALA A 59 -8.85 13.19 10.76
CA ALA A 59 -9.59 14.33 10.22
C ALA A 59 -11.05 14.37 10.74
N LEU A 60 -11.73 13.22 10.78
CA LEU A 60 -13.09 13.10 11.31
C LEU A 60 -13.15 13.45 12.80
N SER A 61 -12.25 12.90 13.62
CA SER A 61 -12.25 13.14 15.07
C SER A 61 -11.99 14.61 15.42
N THR A 62 -11.09 15.27 14.67
CA THR A 62 -10.80 16.70 14.82
C THR A 62 -12.00 17.57 14.42
N CYS A 63 -12.65 17.23 13.31
CA CYS A 63 -13.87 17.92 12.87
C CYS A 63 -15.00 17.84 13.91
N ILE A 64 -15.27 16.64 14.43
CA ILE A 64 -16.30 16.44 15.47
C ILE A 64 -15.97 17.26 16.73
N GLY A 65 -14.69 17.32 17.11
CA GLY A 65 -14.24 18.17 18.21
C GLY A 65 -14.55 19.66 17.99
N GLN A 66 -14.31 20.18 16.78
CA GLN A 66 -14.61 21.57 16.45
C GLN A 66 -16.11 21.87 16.43
N ILE A 67 -16.92 20.98 15.86
CA ILE A 67 -18.39 21.10 15.87
C ILE A 67 -18.90 21.11 17.31
N THR A 68 -18.41 20.19 18.16
CA THR A 68 -18.82 20.08 19.56
C THR A 68 -18.45 21.34 20.36
N ALA A 69 -17.24 21.88 20.15
CA ALA A 69 -16.79 23.11 20.79
C ALA A 69 -17.62 24.33 20.36
N LYS A 70 -17.98 24.44 19.08
CA LYS A 70 -18.84 25.53 18.57
C LYS A 70 -20.28 25.44 19.08
N VAL A 71 -20.85 24.24 19.11
CA VAL A 71 -22.18 24.00 19.69
C VAL A 71 -22.21 24.36 21.17
N GLN A 72 -21.19 23.97 21.96
CA GLN A 72 -21.09 24.36 23.37
C GLN A 72 -20.89 25.87 23.57
N ALA A 73 -20.22 26.54 22.63
CA ALA A 73 -20.05 27.99 22.64
C ALA A 73 -21.33 28.75 22.19
N GLY A 74 -22.39 28.04 21.75
CA GLY A 74 -23.62 28.65 21.25
C GLY A 74 -23.46 29.34 19.88
N ASP A 75 -22.42 28.98 19.12
CA ASP A 75 -22.12 29.55 17.81
C ASP A 75 -22.72 28.65 16.71
N SER A 76 -23.72 29.18 15.98
CA SER A 76 -24.41 28.52 14.86
C SER A 76 -23.71 28.68 13.51
N SER A 77 -22.46 29.18 13.51
CA SER A 77 -21.66 29.32 12.29
C SER A 77 -21.29 27.97 11.65
N ASP A 78 -21.41 27.89 10.33
CA ASP A 78 -21.07 26.72 9.51
C ASP A 78 -19.65 26.19 9.81
N VAL A 79 -19.54 24.87 9.98
CA VAL A 79 -18.23 24.20 10.10
C VAL A 79 -17.93 23.51 8.78
N THR A 80 -16.84 23.93 8.15
CA THR A 80 -16.33 23.27 6.93
C THR A 80 -15.25 22.28 7.33
N CYS A 81 -15.51 21.00 7.10
CA CYS A 81 -14.56 19.93 7.32
C CYS A 81 -14.19 19.26 6.00
N SER A 82 -12.90 19.08 5.76
CA SER A 82 -12.42 18.43 4.54
C SER A 82 -12.41 16.91 4.74
N PHE A 83 -13.23 16.21 3.95
CA PHE A 83 -13.28 14.75 3.90
C PHE A 83 -12.84 14.30 2.51
N PHE A 84 -11.77 13.50 2.43
CA PHE A 84 -11.33 12.91 1.15
C PHE A 84 -10.97 13.95 0.06
N GLY A 85 -10.45 15.12 0.46
CA GLY A 85 -10.19 16.24 -0.45
C GLY A 85 -11.46 16.95 -0.96
N ARG A 86 -12.60 16.71 -0.31
CA ARG A 86 -13.87 17.38 -0.57
C ARG A 86 -14.30 18.09 0.70
N ASP A 87 -14.49 19.40 0.59
CA ASP A 87 -14.97 20.21 1.69
C ASP A 87 -16.46 19.96 1.90
N VAL A 88 -16.82 19.44 3.07
CA VAL A 88 -18.19 19.24 3.50
C VAL A 88 -18.51 20.32 4.53
N THR A 89 -19.30 21.30 4.11
CA THR A 89 -19.86 22.31 5.00
C THR A 89 -21.09 21.73 5.68
N VAL A 90 -20.99 21.55 7.00
CA VAL A 90 -22.11 21.09 7.83
C VAL A 90 -22.75 22.33 8.45
N ASN A 91 -23.99 22.61 8.05
CA ASN A 91 -24.81 23.65 8.65
C ASN A 91 -25.37 23.11 9.98
N ILE A 92 -25.03 23.78 11.08
CA ILE A 92 -25.47 23.39 12.42
C ILE A 92 -26.84 24.03 12.65
N PRO A 93 -27.94 23.26 12.72
CA PRO A 93 -29.25 23.83 13.00
C PRO A 93 -29.28 24.37 14.44
N GLU A 94 -29.80 25.59 14.63
CA GLU A 94 -29.92 26.30 15.92
C GLU A 94 -30.75 25.59 17.01
N ASN A 95 -31.25 24.37 16.76
CA ASN A 95 -32.20 23.67 17.62
C ASN A 95 -31.71 22.30 18.11
N LEU A 96 -30.39 22.14 18.27
CA LEU A 96 -29.85 20.99 18.99
C LEU A 96 -30.04 21.21 20.50
N PRO A 97 -30.70 20.28 21.22
CA PRO A 97 -30.78 20.37 22.67
C PRO A 97 -29.36 20.37 23.23
N GLN A 98 -29.01 21.43 23.96
CA GLN A 98 -27.77 21.59 24.70
C GLN A 98 -27.57 20.33 25.57
N VAL A 99 -26.67 19.42 25.17
CA VAL A 99 -26.23 18.34 26.05
C VAL A 99 -25.18 18.92 26.99
N GLY A 100 -25.69 19.68 27.97
CA GLY A 100 -24.96 20.18 29.12
C GLY A 100 -25.50 19.49 30.38
N GLY A 101 -24.64 18.71 31.02
CA GLY A 101 -24.87 17.98 32.27
C GLY A 101 -23.70 17.05 32.55
#